data_AF-A0ABD0JP38-F1
#
_entry.id   AF-A0ABD0JP38-F1
#
_cell.length_a   1.000
_cell.length_b   1.000
_cell.length_c   1.000
_cell.angle_alpha   90.00
_cell.angle_beta   90.00
_cell.angle_gamma   90.00
#
_symmetry.space_group_name_H-M   'P 1'
#
loop_
_entity.id
_entity.type
_entity.pdbx_description
1 polymer ?
#
loop_
_entity_poly.entity_id
_entity_poly.type
_entity_poly.pdbx_seq_one_letter_code
_entity_poly.pdbx_strand_id
1 'polypeptide(L)'
;MALLNLDPDQLRVGLAIAFACFLCTCKLRTVLTVEATLSIVEGTCTVLFAKDVLQRYTTGVSIDVQHEYLVTARVALLAMPALTWLLSSITTDTTCRTAILVSRLVGYGLTAVFMIIEHWRLGIFSRMHVLYSLVPCCLWVFVMTVQLLRTGGRVSTSVRTTELNQLLKYDLTVMLVFAAADIIAPRFFGHFVGRTVEPLHAFLHRINGALALGAAALPAIGQRFMYRRDKRNILVARVVTCTGWLLVTVVGYQRGRLPATDSTLAFMAQSIILMIPALIGCLSGAGRPVIYLPNPKHASLHEIFGKM
;
A
#
# COMPACT_ATOMS: atom_id res chain seq x y z
N MET A 1 -10.00 -37.31 13.54
CA MET A 1 -9.22 -38.18 12.62
C MET A 1 -9.17 -37.68 11.17
N ALA A 2 -10.19 -36.98 10.63
CA ALA A 2 -10.18 -36.50 9.24
C ALA A 2 -9.24 -35.29 8.93
N LEU A 3 -8.79 -34.53 9.94
CA LEU A 3 -7.91 -33.37 9.76
C LEU A 3 -6.42 -33.74 9.51
N LEU A 4 -6.02 -34.99 9.75
CA LEU A 4 -4.62 -35.44 9.68
C LEU A 4 -4.18 -35.91 8.28
N ASN A 5 -5.09 -35.98 7.30
CA ASN A 5 -4.81 -36.40 5.92
C ASN A 5 -4.93 -35.25 4.89
N LEU A 6 -5.02 -34.00 5.35
CA LEU A 6 -5.07 -32.86 4.43
C LEU A 6 -3.66 -32.53 3.92
N ASP A 7 -3.57 -32.31 2.61
CA ASP A 7 -2.39 -31.73 1.96
C ASP A 7 -2.00 -30.44 2.71
N PRO A 8 -0.72 -30.25 3.10
CA PRO A 8 -0.26 -29.06 3.80
C PRO A 8 -0.70 -27.74 3.15
N ASP A 9 -0.81 -27.71 1.81
CA ASP A 9 -1.26 -26.52 1.08
C ASP A 9 -2.76 -26.27 1.27
N GLN A 10 -3.59 -27.32 1.30
CA GLN A 10 -5.03 -27.21 1.56
C GLN A 10 -5.29 -26.74 2.99
N LEU A 11 -4.54 -27.26 3.96
CA LEU A 11 -4.64 -26.83 5.36
C LEU A 11 -4.33 -25.34 5.51
N ARG A 12 -3.27 -24.85 4.85
CA ARG A 12 -2.88 -23.43 4.87
C ARG A 12 -3.95 -22.53 4.27
N VAL A 13 -4.50 -22.89 3.12
CA VAL A 13 -5.58 -22.12 2.49
C VAL A 13 -6.83 -22.13 3.38
N GLY A 14 -7.19 -23.28 3.96
CA GLY A 14 -8.30 -23.39 4.90
C GLY A 14 -8.13 -22.49 6.13
N LEU A 15 -6.92 -22.45 6.70
CA LEU A 15 -6.58 -21.55 7.81
C LEU A 15 -6.62 -20.07 7.41
N ALA A 16 -6.15 -19.72 6.21
CA ALA A 16 -6.21 -18.36 5.69
C ALA A 16 -7.67 -17.88 5.49
N ILE A 17 -8.54 -18.75 4.96
CA ILE A 17 -9.98 -18.48 4.82
C ILE A 17 -10.61 -18.30 6.20
N ALA A 18 -10.35 -19.22 7.14
CA ALA A 18 -10.89 -19.12 8.50
C ALA A 18 -10.44 -17.83 9.20
N PHE A 19 -9.17 -17.45 9.04
CA PHE A 19 -8.63 -16.22 9.58
C PHE A 19 -9.28 -14.97 8.96
N ALA A 20 -9.47 -14.95 7.63
CA ALA A 20 -10.18 -13.88 6.94
C ALA A 20 -11.63 -13.74 7.46
N CYS A 21 -12.35 -14.85 7.61
CA CYS A 21 -13.69 -14.87 8.19
C CYS A 21 -13.70 -14.35 9.64
N PHE A 22 -12.71 -14.73 10.46
CA PHE A 22 -12.57 -14.20 11.81
C PHE A 22 -12.34 -12.68 11.81
N LEU A 23 -11.46 -12.17 10.95
CA LEU A 23 -11.23 -10.73 10.81
C LEU A 23 -12.49 -9.97 10.35
N CYS A 24 -13.36 -10.59 9.57
CA CYS A 24 -14.65 -10.01 9.21
C CYS A 24 -15.56 -9.76 10.43
N THR A 25 -15.40 -10.51 11.52
CA THR A 25 -16.16 -10.31 12.78
C THR A 25 -15.56 -9.23 13.67
N CYS A 26 -14.24 -9.03 13.58
CA CYS A 26 -13.49 -8.07 14.39
C CYS A 26 -13.87 -6.61 14.14
N LYS A 27 -13.53 -5.73 15.09
CA LYS A 27 -13.64 -4.27 14.94
C LYS A 27 -12.65 -3.78 13.89
N LEU A 28 -13.05 -2.80 13.07
CA LEU A 28 -12.21 -2.24 11.99
C LEU A 28 -10.82 -1.81 12.48
N ARG A 29 -10.72 -1.18 13.65
CA ARG A 29 -9.43 -0.76 14.23
C ARG A 29 -8.46 -1.95 14.39
N THR A 30 -8.97 -3.08 14.88
CA THR A 30 -8.18 -4.31 15.04
C THR A 30 -7.75 -4.84 13.68
N VAL A 31 -8.66 -4.88 12.70
CA VAL A 31 -8.35 -5.35 11.35
C VAL A 31 -7.25 -4.51 10.70
N LEU A 32 -7.34 -3.18 10.77
CA LEU A 32 -6.33 -2.29 10.21
C LEU A 32 -4.96 -2.45 10.89
N THR A 33 -4.93 -2.72 12.20
CA THR A 33 -3.66 -2.99 12.91
C THR A 33 -3.05 -4.32 12.51
N VAL A 34 -3.87 -5.37 12.38
CA VAL A 34 -3.43 -6.67 11.86
C VAL A 34 -2.90 -6.52 10.44
N GLU A 35 -3.62 -5.81 9.58
CA GLU A 35 -3.23 -5.52 8.19
C GLU A 35 -1.90 -4.78 8.11
N ALA A 36 -1.72 -3.73 8.91
CA ALA A 36 -0.49 -2.95 8.92
C ALA A 36 0.71 -3.78 9.42
N THR A 37 0.49 -4.61 10.45
CA THR A 37 1.54 -5.49 10.99
C THR A 37 1.93 -6.55 9.97
N LEU A 38 0.95 -7.22 9.36
CA LEU A 38 1.21 -8.22 8.32
C LEU A 38 1.89 -7.60 7.10
N SER A 39 1.46 -6.42 6.64
CA SER A 39 2.11 -5.72 5.53
C SER A 39 3.60 -5.45 5.78
N ILE A 40 3.95 -5.08 7.02
CA ILE A 40 5.35 -4.80 7.39
C ILE A 40 6.14 -6.11 7.49
N VAL A 41 5.60 -7.13 8.16
CA VAL A 41 6.29 -8.43 8.33
C VAL A 41 6.45 -9.13 6.99
N GLU A 42 5.37 -9.31 6.24
CA GLU A 42 5.40 -9.92 4.90
C GLU A 42 6.24 -9.11 3.93
N GLY A 43 6.13 -7.78 3.97
CA GLY A 43 6.96 -6.89 3.16
C GLY A 43 8.44 -7.06 3.44
N THR A 44 8.83 -7.10 4.71
CA THR A 44 10.24 -7.30 5.12
C THR A 44 10.74 -8.68 4.68
N CYS A 45 9.98 -9.73 4.93
CA CYS A 45 10.32 -11.08 4.46
C CYS A 45 10.43 -11.14 2.93
N THR A 46 9.52 -10.49 2.22
CA THR A 46 9.53 -10.46 0.75
C THR A 46 10.76 -9.74 0.20
N VAL A 47 11.23 -8.68 0.85
CA VAL A 47 12.49 -8.01 0.45
C VAL A 47 13.71 -8.90 0.72
N LEU A 48 13.76 -9.56 1.88
CA LEU A 48 14.89 -10.40 2.26
C LEU A 48 15.01 -11.68 1.42
N PHE A 49 13.88 -12.23 0.96
CA PHE A 49 13.79 -13.49 0.21
C PHE A 49 13.20 -13.29 -1.19
N ALA A 50 13.37 -12.11 -1.80
CA ALA A 50 12.66 -11.73 -3.03
C ALA A 50 12.90 -12.72 -4.17
N LYS A 51 14.16 -13.12 -4.36
CA LYS A 51 14.56 -14.09 -5.39
C LYS A 51 13.91 -15.46 -5.17
N ASP A 52 13.99 -16.00 -3.96
CA ASP A 52 13.43 -17.32 -3.63
C ASP A 52 11.91 -17.35 -3.81
N VAL A 53 11.23 -16.26 -3.41
CA VAL A 53 9.78 -16.10 -3.58
C VAL A 53 9.41 -16.09 -5.06
N LEU A 54 10.10 -15.29 -5.88
CA LEU A 54 9.84 -15.21 -7.32
C LEU A 54 10.12 -16.52 -8.05
N GLN A 55 11.20 -17.22 -7.68
CA GLN A 55 11.53 -18.53 -8.25
C GLN A 55 10.47 -19.59 -7.91
N ARG A 56 9.84 -19.50 -6.72
CA ARG A 56 8.72 -20.40 -6.39
C ARG A 56 7.45 -20.06 -7.16
N TYR A 57 7.22 -18.79 -7.47
CA TYR A 57 6.02 -18.31 -8.16
C TYR A 57 6.07 -18.46 -9.67
N THR A 58 7.26 -18.63 -10.23
CA THR A 58 7.45 -18.66 -11.69
C THR A 58 8.15 -19.93 -12.13
N THR A 59 7.88 -20.35 -13.37
CA THR A 59 8.45 -21.56 -13.98
C THR A 59 9.18 -21.18 -15.26
N GLY A 60 10.46 -21.54 -15.36
CA GLY A 60 11.26 -21.29 -16.56
C GLY A 60 11.68 -19.83 -16.77
N VAL A 61 11.60 -18.98 -15.73
CA VAL A 61 12.00 -17.58 -15.78
C VAL A 61 13.30 -17.36 -15.02
N SER A 62 14.25 -16.64 -15.63
CA SER A 62 15.50 -16.28 -14.98
C SER A 62 15.30 -15.01 -14.15
N ILE A 63 15.35 -15.15 -12.83
CA ILE A 63 15.17 -14.00 -11.92
C ILE A 63 16.46 -13.18 -11.87
N ASP A 64 16.41 -12.00 -12.47
CA ASP A 64 17.45 -10.98 -12.41
C ASP A 64 17.26 -9.99 -11.24
N VAL A 65 18.23 -9.07 -11.08
CA VAL A 65 18.18 -8.07 -10.01
C VAL A 65 17.08 -7.02 -10.21
N GLN A 66 16.66 -6.76 -11.44
CA GLN A 66 15.56 -5.82 -11.70
C GLN A 66 14.24 -6.37 -11.16
N HIS A 67 14.02 -7.68 -11.22
CA HIS A 67 12.86 -8.31 -10.58
C HIS A 67 12.83 -8.08 -9.06
N GLU A 68 13.94 -8.34 -8.37
CA GLU A 68 14.06 -8.13 -6.92
C GLU A 68 13.80 -6.66 -6.55
N TYR A 69 14.25 -5.74 -7.40
CA TYR A 69 14.03 -4.32 -7.21
C TYR A 69 12.57 -3.90 -7.39
N LEU A 70 11.89 -4.41 -8.42
CA LEU A 70 10.45 -4.17 -8.62
C LEU A 70 9.63 -4.72 -7.45
N VAL A 71 10.06 -5.84 -6.84
CA VAL A 71 9.46 -6.37 -5.61
C VAL A 71 9.69 -5.43 -4.42
N THR A 72 10.86 -4.80 -4.31
CA THR A 72 11.10 -3.79 -3.25
C THR A 72 10.18 -2.58 -3.42
N ALA A 73 10.00 -2.09 -4.65
CA ALA A 73 9.07 -1.00 -4.94
C ALA A 73 7.63 -1.34 -4.52
N ARG A 74 7.18 -2.57 -4.82
CA ARG A 74 5.88 -3.11 -4.38
C ARG A 74 5.72 -3.01 -2.86
N VAL A 75 6.74 -3.42 -2.11
CA VAL A 75 6.72 -3.40 -0.65
C VAL A 75 6.68 -1.98 -0.10
N ALA A 76 7.43 -1.04 -0.69
CA ALA A 76 7.38 0.36 -0.28
C ALA A 76 5.96 0.96 -0.45
N LEU A 77 5.29 0.65 -1.56
CA LEU A 77 3.91 1.07 -1.81
C LEU A 77 2.92 0.43 -0.82
N LEU A 78 3.13 -0.83 -0.43
CA LEU A 78 2.33 -1.49 0.60
C LEU A 78 2.61 -0.97 2.01
N ALA A 79 3.80 -0.45 2.28
CA ALA A 79 4.16 0.11 3.58
C ALA A 79 3.47 1.46 3.83
N MET A 80 3.17 2.24 2.78
CA MET A 80 2.63 3.59 2.95
C MET A 80 1.27 3.62 3.70
N PRO A 81 0.24 2.83 3.33
CA PRO A 81 -1.01 2.82 4.08
C PRO A 81 -0.85 2.22 5.47
N ALA A 82 0.02 1.22 5.64
CA ALA A 82 0.34 0.62 6.94
C ALA A 82 0.93 1.66 7.90
N LEU A 83 1.96 2.39 7.45
CA LEU A 83 2.60 3.45 8.24
C LEU A 83 1.62 4.60 8.53
N THR A 84 0.81 4.98 7.54
CA THR A 84 -0.24 6.01 7.74
C THR A 84 -1.21 5.58 8.85
N TRP A 85 -1.60 4.30 8.87
CA TRP A 85 -2.45 3.76 9.93
C TRP A 85 -1.76 3.75 11.28
N LEU A 86 -0.53 3.25 11.38
CA LEU A 86 0.19 3.19 12.66
C LEU A 86 0.35 4.59 13.26
N LEU A 87 0.72 5.59 12.45
CA LEU A 87 0.86 6.98 12.86
C LEU A 87 -0.47 7.64 13.25
N SER A 88 -1.58 7.19 12.65
CA SER A 88 -2.93 7.75 12.88
C SER A 88 -3.80 6.84 13.74
N SER A 89 -3.24 5.80 14.37
CA SER A 89 -3.99 4.72 15.03
C SER A 89 -4.83 5.19 16.21
N ILE A 90 -4.48 6.33 16.79
CA ILE A 90 -5.20 7.00 17.89
C ILE A 90 -6.32 7.94 17.40
N THR A 91 -6.45 8.16 16.09
CA THR A 91 -7.45 9.10 15.55
C THR A 91 -8.88 8.61 15.78
N THR A 92 -9.75 9.54 16.11
CA THR A 92 -11.20 9.33 16.17
C THR A 92 -11.87 9.59 14.82
N ASP A 93 -11.16 10.14 13.83
CA ASP A 93 -11.71 10.44 12.51
C ASP A 93 -11.99 9.14 11.73
N THR A 94 -13.27 8.86 11.49
CA THR A 94 -13.70 7.71 10.69
C THR A 94 -13.24 7.82 9.23
N THR A 95 -13.06 9.04 8.72
CA THR A 95 -12.59 9.29 7.35
C THR A 95 -11.19 8.74 7.12
N CYS A 96 -10.31 8.84 8.12
CA CYS A 96 -8.96 8.29 8.06
C CYS A 96 -8.97 6.77 7.89
N ARG A 97 -9.81 6.08 8.68
CA ARG A 97 -9.99 4.63 8.62
C ARG A 97 -10.56 4.20 7.27
N THR A 98 -11.57 4.92 6.78
CA THR A 98 -12.17 4.69 5.45
C THR A 98 -11.12 4.88 4.35
N ALA A 99 -10.28 5.92 4.42
CA ALA A 99 -9.26 6.19 3.42
C ALA A 99 -8.23 5.05 3.32
N ILE A 100 -7.76 4.54 4.46
CA ILE A 100 -6.83 3.40 4.50
C ILE A 100 -7.49 2.16 3.92
N LEU A 101 -8.73 1.89 4.31
CA LEU A 101 -9.45 0.74 3.82
C LEU A 101 -9.71 0.80 2.31
N VAL A 102 -10.12 1.95 1.77
CA VAL A 102 -10.30 2.17 0.33
C VAL A 102 -8.97 2.04 -0.40
N SER A 103 -7.89 2.57 0.16
CA SER A 103 -6.54 2.44 -0.39
C SER A 103 -6.13 0.97 -0.56
N ARG A 104 -6.36 0.15 0.47
CA ARG A 104 -6.10 -1.29 0.42
C ARG A 104 -7.02 -2.01 -0.55
N LEU A 105 -8.31 -1.70 -0.52
CA LEU A 105 -9.30 -2.33 -1.39
C LEU A 105 -8.97 -2.12 -2.86
N VAL A 106 -8.65 -0.88 -3.26
CA VAL A 106 -8.26 -0.56 -4.64
C VAL A 106 -6.94 -1.22 -5.00
N GLY A 107 -5.92 -1.11 -4.14
CA GLY A 107 -4.60 -1.68 -4.41
C GLY A 107 -4.63 -3.20 -4.57
N TYR A 108 -5.18 -3.93 -3.59
CA TYR A 108 -5.29 -5.38 -3.66
C TYR A 108 -6.30 -5.85 -4.73
N GLY A 109 -7.39 -5.11 -4.94
CA GLY A 109 -8.38 -5.43 -5.97
C GLY A 109 -7.77 -5.42 -7.37
N LEU A 110 -7.11 -4.32 -7.74
CA LEU A 110 -6.44 -4.21 -9.03
C LEU A 110 -5.28 -5.21 -9.18
N THR A 111 -4.52 -5.42 -8.09
CA THR A 111 -3.46 -6.44 -8.04
C THR A 111 -4.01 -7.83 -8.36
N ALA A 112 -5.13 -8.22 -7.73
CA ALA A 112 -5.78 -9.51 -7.98
C ALA A 112 -6.27 -9.64 -9.42
N VAL A 113 -6.85 -8.58 -9.99
CA VAL A 113 -7.28 -8.56 -11.40
C VAL A 113 -6.09 -8.80 -12.34
N PHE A 114 -4.97 -8.10 -12.13
CA PHE A 114 -3.78 -8.32 -12.95
C PHE A 114 -3.17 -9.71 -12.75
N MET A 115 -3.14 -10.23 -11.52
CA MET A 115 -2.71 -11.60 -11.24
C MET A 115 -3.55 -12.62 -12.00
N ILE A 116 -4.88 -12.49 -11.99
CA ILE A 116 -5.78 -13.39 -12.73
C ILE A 116 -5.48 -13.30 -14.23
N ILE A 117 -5.52 -12.10 -14.82
CA ILE A 117 -5.33 -11.92 -16.26
C ILE A 117 -3.98 -12.49 -16.72
N GLU A 118 -2.90 -12.18 -16.02
CA GLU A 118 -1.55 -12.60 -16.42
C GLU A 118 -1.27 -14.07 -16.11
N HIS A 119 -1.91 -14.66 -15.08
CA HIS A 119 -1.83 -16.09 -14.82
C HIS A 119 -2.34 -16.90 -16.02
N TRP A 120 -3.51 -16.54 -16.55
CA TRP A 120 -4.10 -17.21 -17.71
C TRP A 120 -3.36 -16.91 -19.02
N ARG A 121 -2.77 -15.72 -19.15
CA ARG A 121 -2.13 -15.28 -20.39
C ARG A 121 -0.72 -15.79 -20.58
N LEU A 122 0.11 -15.76 -19.53
CA LEU A 122 1.57 -15.91 -19.68
C LEU A 122 2.06 -17.35 -19.55
N GLY A 123 1.33 -18.22 -18.85
CA GLY A 123 1.76 -19.61 -18.62
C GLY A 123 3.06 -19.77 -17.82
N ILE A 124 3.64 -18.67 -17.31
CA ILE A 124 4.90 -18.66 -16.54
C ILE A 124 4.69 -18.83 -15.04
N PHE A 125 3.44 -18.78 -14.55
CA PHE A 125 3.15 -18.77 -13.13
C PHE A 125 2.83 -20.16 -12.61
N SER A 126 3.48 -20.53 -11.51
CA SER A 126 3.27 -21.81 -10.85
C SER A 126 1.96 -21.82 -10.04
N ARG A 127 1.56 -23.01 -9.58
CA ARG A 127 0.46 -23.16 -8.60
C ARG A 127 0.73 -22.38 -7.30
N MET A 128 2.00 -22.19 -6.93
CA MET A 128 2.37 -21.42 -5.73
C MET A 128 2.01 -19.94 -5.87
N HIS A 129 2.05 -19.37 -7.08
CA HIS A 129 1.58 -18.02 -7.32
C HIS A 129 0.08 -17.86 -6.96
N VAL A 130 -0.74 -18.84 -7.34
CA VAL A 130 -2.17 -18.83 -7.01
C VAL A 130 -2.38 -18.94 -5.50
N LEU A 131 -1.74 -19.92 -4.87
CA LEU A 131 -1.93 -20.24 -3.45
C LEU A 131 -1.40 -19.15 -2.51
N TYR A 132 -0.23 -18.58 -2.79
CA TYR A 132 0.49 -17.70 -1.87
C TYR A 132 0.48 -16.23 -2.30
N SER A 133 -0.08 -15.90 -3.47
CA SER A 133 -0.24 -14.50 -3.90
C SER A 133 -1.69 -14.17 -4.21
N LEU A 134 -2.33 -14.88 -5.15
CA LEU A 134 -3.69 -14.53 -5.59
C LEU A 134 -4.75 -14.75 -4.50
N VAL A 135 -4.76 -15.93 -3.86
CA VAL A 135 -5.76 -16.25 -2.83
C VAL A 135 -5.70 -15.29 -1.64
N PRO A 136 -4.53 -15.02 -1.01
CA PRO A 136 -4.43 -14.02 0.05
C PRO A 136 -4.91 -12.63 -0.40
N CYS A 137 -4.56 -12.20 -1.62
CA CYS A 137 -4.99 -10.92 -2.17
C CYS A 137 -6.52 -10.82 -2.27
N CYS A 138 -7.17 -11.87 -2.79
CA CYS A 138 -8.64 -11.96 -2.86
C CYS A 138 -9.29 -12.00 -1.49
N LEU A 139 -8.73 -12.75 -0.54
CA LEU A 139 -9.24 -12.79 0.84
C LEU A 139 -9.14 -11.43 1.51
N TRP A 140 -8.06 -10.69 1.29
CA TRP A 140 -7.92 -9.34 1.82
C TRP A 140 -8.90 -8.36 1.19
N VAL A 141 -9.13 -8.44 -0.13
CA VAL A 141 -10.19 -7.67 -0.81
C VAL A 141 -11.55 -7.96 -0.18
N PHE A 142 -11.85 -9.23 0.10
CA PHE A 142 -13.08 -9.64 0.76
C PHE A 142 -13.20 -9.02 2.17
N VAL A 143 -12.18 -9.18 3.02
CA VAL A 143 -12.16 -8.61 4.37
C VAL A 143 -12.36 -7.09 4.34
N MET A 144 -11.64 -6.38 3.47
CA MET A 144 -11.75 -4.93 3.34
C MET A 144 -13.15 -4.52 2.84
N THR A 145 -13.72 -5.26 1.89
CA THR A 145 -15.08 -5.01 1.39
C THR A 145 -16.12 -5.15 2.50
N VAL A 146 -16.08 -6.26 3.25
CA VAL A 146 -17.01 -6.48 4.38
C VAL A 146 -16.87 -5.37 5.42
N GLN A 147 -15.64 -4.99 5.76
CA GLN A 147 -15.39 -3.92 6.73
C GLN A 147 -15.85 -2.54 6.20
N LEU A 148 -15.74 -2.26 4.90
CA LEU A 148 -16.29 -1.05 4.28
C LEU A 148 -17.81 -1.00 4.39
N LEU A 149 -18.48 -2.10 4.05
CA LEU A 149 -19.93 -2.24 4.12
C LEU A 149 -20.43 -2.07 5.55
N ARG A 150 -19.76 -2.68 6.53
CA ARG A 150 -20.10 -2.55 7.96
C ARG A 150 -19.93 -1.14 8.51
N THR A 151 -18.95 -0.39 8.00
CA THR A 151 -18.66 0.98 8.47
C THR A 151 -19.35 2.08 7.67
N GLY A 152 -20.03 1.71 6.58
CA GLY A 152 -20.83 2.62 5.75
C GLY A 152 -20.02 3.65 4.98
N GLY A 153 -18.71 3.44 4.81
CA GLY A 153 -17.85 4.33 4.01
C GLY A 153 -17.90 5.80 4.42
N ARG A 154 -18.04 6.10 5.72
CA ARG A 154 -18.22 7.47 6.21
C ARG A 154 -17.00 8.32 5.88
N VAL A 155 -17.20 9.34 5.05
CA VAL A 155 -16.22 10.36 4.67
C VAL A 155 -16.79 11.71 5.07
N SER A 156 -16.01 12.51 5.82
CA SER A 156 -16.41 13.87 6.19
C SER A 156 -16.75 14.70 4.94
N THR A 157 -17.88 15.40 4.99
CA THR A 157 -18.31 16.33 3.93
C THR A 157 -17.62 17.68 4.04
N SER A 158 -17.05 18.02 5.20
CA SER A 158 -16.39 19.31 5.40
C SER A 158 -14.93 19.25 4.91
N VAL A 159 -14.64 19.94 3.80
CA VAL A 159 -13.26 20.15 3.38
C VAL A 159 -12.77 21.47 3.96
N ARG A 160 -12.11 21.43 5.12
CA ARG A 160 -11.40 22.61 5.61
C ARG A 160 -10.20 22.83 4.71
N THR A 161 -10.21 23.91 3.92
CA THR A 161 -9.11 24.30 3.04
C THR A 161 -7.89 24.64 3.90
N THR A 162 -6.78 23.96 3.63
CA THR A 162 -5.48 24.16 4.28
C THR A 162 -4.39 24.00 3.24
N GLU A 163 -3.22 24.60 3.45
CA GLU A 163 -2.02 24.40 2.60
C GLU A 163 -1.69 22.91 2.39
N LEU A 164 -1.86 22.10 3.44
CA LEU A 164 -1.68 20.64 3.35
C LEU A 164 -2.62 19.98 2.34
N ASN A 165 -3.83 20.52 2.09
CA ASN A 165 -4.72 19.96 1.07
C ASN A 165 -4.16 20.18 -0.33
N GLN A 166 -3.49 21.30 -0.60
CA GLN A 166 -2.85 21.54 -1.89
C GLN A 166 -1.70 20.56 -2.09
N LEU A 167 -0.87 20.35 -1.07
CA LEU A 167 0.22 19.36 -1.12
C LEU A 167 -0.30 17.93 -1.31
N LEU A 168 -1.40 17.55 -0.66
CA LEU A 168 -2.07 16.27 -0.91
C LEU A 168 -2.64 16.18 -2.33
N LYS A 169 -3.13 17.27 -2.92
CA LYS A 169 -3.54 17.27 -4.34
C LYS A 169 -2.35 17.04 -5.28
N TYR A 170 -1.22 17.68 -5.01
CA TYR A 170 0.00 17.43 -5.77
C TYR A 170 0.50 15.99 -5.61
N ASP A 171 0.56 15.46 -4.38
CA ASP A 171 0.91 14.05 -4.13
C ASP A 171 -0.03 13.10 -4.88
N LEU A 172 -1.35 13.37 -4.86
CA LEU A 172 -2.33 12.62 -5.62
C LEU A 172 -2.02 12.65 -7.13
N THR A 173 -1.83 13.83 -7.73
CA THR A 173 -1.58 13.96 -9.16
C THR A 173 -0.31 13.21 -9.57
N VAL A 174 0.77 13.39 -8.83
CA VAL A 174 2.06 12.73 -9.11
C VAL A 174 1.92 11.21 -8.99
N MET A 175 1.23 10.72 -7.96
CA MET A 175 0.95 9.29 -7.79
C MET A 175 0.13 8.72 -8.93
N LEU A 176 -0.92 9.42 -9.37
CA LEU A 176 -1.75 8.97 -10.49
C LEU A 176 -0.95 8.89 -11.79
N VAL A 177 -0.08 9.87 -12.07
CA VAL A 177 0.78 9.88 -13.26
C VAL A 177 1.74 8.70 -13.25
N PHE A 178 2.46 8.47 -12.14
CA PHE A 178 3.39 7.35 -12.05
C PHE A 178 2.66 6.00 -12.07
N ALA A 179 1.53 5.88 -11.40
CA ALA A 179 0.75 4.66 -11.39
C ALA A 179 0.21 4.31 -12.79
N ALA A 180 -0.27 5.31 -13.53
CA ALA A 180 -0.67 5.14 -14.92
C ALA A 180 0.53 4.76 -15.79
N ALA A 181 1.68 5.40 -15.61
CA ALA A 181 2.91 5.04 -16.31
C ALA A 181 3.31 3.58 -16.05
N ASP A 182 3.32 3.12 -14.81
CA ASP A 182 3.66 1.72 -14.47
C ASP A 182 2.68 0.70 -15.06
N ILE A 183 1.39 1.04 -15.18
CA ILE A 183 0.38 0.16 -15.78
C ILE A 183 0.51 0.12 -17.31
N ILE A 184 0.73 1.29 -17.91
CA ILE A 184 0.63 1.50 -19.36
C ILE A 184 1.96 1.26 -20.05
N ALA A 185 3.06 1.78 -19.51
CA ALA A 185 4.37 1.84 -20.14
C ALA A 185 4.93 0.47 -20.56
N PRO A 186 4.76 -0.64 -19.82
CA PRO A 186 5.24 -1.94 -20.29
C PRO A 186 4.65 -2.38 -21.64
N ARG A 187 3.45 -1.91 -22.00
CA ARG A 187 2.84 -2.17 -23.32
C ARG A 187 3.40 -1.26 -24.41
N PHE A 188 3.72 -0.01 -24.06
CA PHE A 188 4.18 1.00 -25.03
C PHE A 188 5.69 0.96 -25.27
N PHE A 189 6.52 0.69 -24.25
CA PHE A 189 7.97 0.51 -24.42
C PHE A 189 8.30 -0.66 -25.37
N GLY A 190 7.52 -1.74 -25.28
CA GLY A 190 7.66 -2.88 -26.20
C GLY A 190 7.37 -2.53 -27.66
N HIS A 191 6.48 -1.56 -27.89
CA HIS A 191 6.07 -1.15 -29.23
C HIS A 191 7.01 -0.09 -29.83
N PHE A 192 7.48 0.87 -29.04
CA PHE A 192 8.28 2.00 -29.55
C PHE A 192 9.78 1.75 -29.62
N VAL A 193 10.34 0.92 -28.73
CA VAL A 193 11.80 0.67 -28.67
C VAL A 193 12.20 -0.60 -29.43
N GLY A 194 11.23 -1.34 -29.98
CA GLY A 194 11.49 -2.61 -30.67
C GLY A 194 12.10 -3.69 -29.77
N ARG A 195 12.03 -3.51 -28.44
CA ARG A 195 12.54 -4.44 -27.44
C ARG A 195 11.38 -5.13 -26.76
N THR A 196 11.35 -6.45 -26.76
CA THR A 196 10.38 -7.20 -25.96
C THR A 196 10.70 -7.03 -24.48
N VAL A 197 9.81 -6.36 -23.74
CA VAL A 197 9.87 -6.35 -22.28
C VAL A 197 9.57 -7.76 -21.78
N GLU A 198 10.42 -8.29 -20.89
CA GLU A 198 10.20 -9.60 -20.30
C GLU A 198 8.83 -9.64 -19.61
N PRO A 199 8.01 -10.70 -19.84
CA PRO A 199 6.64 -10.73 -19.34
C PRO A 199 6.54 -10.56 -17.81
N LEU A 200 7.52 -11.07 -17.06
CA LEU A 200 7.53 -10.95 -15.60
C LEU A 200 7.82 -9.51 -15.14
N HIS A 201 8.73 -8.77 -15.78
CA HIS A 201 8.91 -7.34 -15.51
C HIS A 201 7.62 -6.57 -15.80
N ALA A 202 6.99 -6.82 -16.95
CA ALA A 202 5.75 -6.16 -17.32
C ALA A 202 4.62 -6.42 -16.31
N PHE A 203 4.52 -7.65 -15.80
CA PHE A 203 3.61 -8.00 -14.72
C PHE A 203 3.91 -7.22 -13.43
N LEU A 204 5.17 -7.24 -12.97
CA LEU A 204 5.58 -6.56 -11.72
C LEU A 204 5.36 -5.04 -11.78
N HIS A 205 5.63 -4.40 -12.91
CA HIS A 205 5.30 -2.98 -13.13
C HIS A 205 3.79 -2.72 -12.97
N ARG A 206 2.92 -3.55 -13.57
CA ARG A 206 1.47 -3.38 -13.42
C ARG A 206 1.01 -3.58 -11.98
N ILE A 207 1.61 -4.50 -11.24
CA ILE A 207 1.34 -4.66 -9.80
C ILE A 207 1.76 -3.40 -9.03
N ASN A 208 2.95 -2.85 -9.31
CA ASN A 208 3.40 -1.60 -8.70
C ASN A 208 2.45 -0.44 -9.01
N GLY A 209 2.04 -0.29 -10.26
CA GLY A 209 1.06 0.72 -10.65
C GLY A 209 -0.30 0.53 -9.98
N ALA A 210 -0.79 -0.70 -9.85
CA ALA A 210 -2.03 -1.00 -9.11
C ALA A 210 -1.95 -0.57 -7.63
N LEU A 211 -0.83 -0.86 -6.97
CA LEU A 211 -0.60 -0.46 -5.58
C LEU A 211 -0.39 1.04 -5.44
N ALA A 212 0.25 1.69 -6.41
CA ALA A 212 0.36 3.14 -6.45
C ALA A 212 -1.00 3.81 -6.61
N LEU A 213 -1.89 3.29 -7.46
CA LEU A 213 -3.30 3.73 -7.53
C LEU A 213 -4.02 3.55 -6.19
N GLY A 214 -3.83 2.39 -5.53
CA GLY A 214 -4.35 2.16 -4.19
C GLY A 214 -3.84 3.20 -3.19
N ALA A 215 -2.54 3.44 -3.14
CA ALA A 215 -1.91 4.44 -2.26
C ALA A 215 -2.39 5.87 -2.57
N ALA A 216 -2.74 6.19 -3.83
CA ALA A 216 -3.29 7.47 -4.24
C ALA A 216 -4.68 7.77 -3.61
N ALA A 217 -5.41 6.76 -3.15
CA ALA A 217 -6.65 6.97 -2.41
C ALA A 217 -6.44 7.73 -1.08
N LEU A 218 -5.26 7.57 -0.45
CA LEU A 218 -4.92 8.26 0.79
C LEU A 218 -4.88 9.78 0.61
N PRO A 219 -4.09 10.37 -0.31
CA PRO A 219 -4.11 11.82 -0.53
C PRO A 219 -5.42 12.32 -1.16
N ALA A 220 -6.15 11.48 -1.92
CA ALA A 220 -7.46 11.85 -2.45
C ALA A 220 -8.49 12.07 -1.35
N ILE A 221 -8.62 11.12 -0.42
CA ILE A 221 -9.59 11.19 0.68
C ILE A 221 -9.03 12.03 1.85
N GLY A 222 -7.71 12.03 2.03
CA GLY A 222 -6.97 12.72 3.08
C GLY A 222 -7.23 14.22 3.17
N GLN A 223 -7.58 14.86 2.06
CA GLN A 223 -8.00 16.27 2.03
C GLN A 223 -9.21 16.54 2.93
N ARG A 224 -10.04 15.52 3.17
CA ARG A 224 -11.26 15.56 3.98
C ARG A 224 -11.05 15.18 5.45
N PHE A 225 -9.81 14.86 5.86
CA PHE A 225 -9.54 14.54 7.26
C PHE A 225 -9.83 15.73 8.16
N MET A 226 -10.44 15.45 9.29
CA MET A 226 -10.82 16.44 10.30
C MET A 226 -9.57 17.07 10.93
N TYR A 227 -8.54 16.26 11.20
CA TYR A 227 -7.35 16.69 11.92
C TYR A 227 -6.17 16.95 10.98
N ARG A 228 -5.50 18.09 11.18
CA ARG A 228 -4.27 18.46 10.44
C ARG A 228 -3.16 17.41 10.63
N ARG A 229 -3.09 16.78 11.81
CA ARG A 229 -2.10 15.74 12.14
C ARG A 229 -2.24 14.52 11.24
N ASP A 230 -3.46 14.05 11.00
CA ASP A 230 -3.70 12.87 10.15
C ASP A 230 -3.30 13.15 8.68
N LYS A 231 -3.53 14.38 8.20
CA LYS A 231 -3.05 14.83 6.88
C LYS A 231 -1.52 14.80 6.81
N ARG A 232 -0.85 15.30 7.85
CA ARG A 232 0.61 15.28 7.96
C ARG A 232 1.14 13.84 8.03
N ASN A 233 0.44 12.94 8.72
CA ASN A 233 0.84 11.54 8.81
C ASN A 233 0.89 10.85 7.43
N ILE A 234 -0.01 11.18 6.50
CA ILE A 234 0.08 10.70 5.11
C ILE A 234 1.40 11.14 4.47
N LEU A 235 1.75 12.42 4.62
CA LEU A 235 2.98 12.97 4.05
C LEU A 235 4.24 12.42 4.73
N VAL A 236 4.22 12.23 6.05
CA VAL A 236 5.32 11.59 6.78
C VAL A 236 5.49 10.15 6.31
N ALA A 237 4.40 9.39 6.19
CA ALA A 237 4.45 8.03 5.65
C ALA A 237 5.04 8.02 4.23
N ARG A 238 4.65 8.97 3.36
CA ARG A 238 5.26 9.13 2.03
C ARG A 238 6.78 9.34 2.14
N VAL A 239 7.24 10.32 2.92
CA VAL A 239 8.68 10.59 3.09
C VAL A 239 9.42 9.34 3.56
N VAL A 240 8.91 8.65 4.57
CA VAL A 240 9.54 7.42 5.10
C VAL A 240 9.60 6.34 4.02
N THR A 241 8.52 6.09 3.29
CA THR A 241 8.50 5.07 2.22
C THR A 241 9.43 5.41 1.06
N CYS A 242 9.42 6.66 0.58
CA CYS A 242 10.32 7.10 -0.49
C CYS A 242 11.79 7.07 -0.05
N THR A 243 12.08 7.44 1.20
CA THR A 243 13.45 7.38 1.75
C THR A 243 13.92 5.94 1.87
N GLY A 244 13.09 5.05 2.40
CA GLY A 244 13.41 3.63 2.51
C GLY A 244 13.63 2.99 1.15
N TRP A 245 12.76 3.29 0.18
CA TRP A 245 12.93 2.81 -1.19
C TRP A 245 14.23 3.32 -1.81
N LEU A 246 14.48 4.64 -1.75
CA LEU A 246 15.70 5.25 -2.28
C LEU A 246 16.96 4.67 -1.63
N LEU A 247 16.94 4.43 -0.31
CA LEU A 247 18.07 3.84 0.40
C LEU A 247 18.39 2.44 -0.12
N VAL A 248 17.37 1.59 -0.34
CA VAL A 248 17.58 0.25 -0.92
C VAL A 248 18.16 0.36 -2.33
N THR A 249 17.67 1.29 -3.15
CA THR A 249 18.21 1.53 -4.50
C THR A 249 19.67 1.95 -4.46
N VAL A 250 20.01 2.95 -3.64
CA VAL A 250 21.36 3.52 -3.55
C VAL A 250 22.33 2.49 -3.00
N VAL A 251 21.97 1.77 -1.93
CA VAL A 251 22.83 0.72 -1.36
C VAL A 251 23.02 -0.43 -2.35
N GLY A 252 21.96 -0.84 -3.06
CA GLY A 252 22.06 -1.87 -4.09
C GLY A 252 22.94 -1.43 -5.27
N TYR A 253 22.87 -0.15 -5.66
CA TYR A 253 23.75 0.43 -6.68
C TYR A 253 25.22 0.47 -6.22
N GLN A 254 25.49 1.01 -5.03
CA GLN A 254 26.85 1.09 -4.48
C GLN A 254 27.52 -0.28 -4.29
N ARG A 255 26.74 -1.32 -3.99
CA ARG A 255 27.23 -2.69 -3.84
C ARG A 255 27.39 -3.43 -5.17
N GLY A 256 27.20 -2.76 -6.31
CA GLY A 256 27.28 -3.35 -7.65
C GLY A 256 26.18 -4.39 -7.93
N ARG A 257 25.11 -4.41 -7.12
CA ARG A 257 23.98 -5.34 -7.32
C ARG A 257 23.01 -4.78 -8.36
N LEU A 258 22.75 -3.47 -8.33
CA LEU A 258 21.89 -2.79 -9.29
C LEU A 258 22.71 -2.12 -10.40
N PRO A 259 22.45 -2.41 -11.69
CA PRO A 259 23.09 -1.69 -12.78
C PRO A 259 22.53 -0.26 -12.91
N ALA A 260 23.37 0.70 -13.29
CA ALA A 260 22.97 2.05 -13.71
C ALA A 260 22.27 1.98 -15.08
N THR A 261 21.00 1.57 -15.07
CA THR A 261 20.12 1.61 -16.23
C THR A 261 19.18 2.80 -16.14
N ASP A 262 18.59 3.19 -17.28
CA ASP A 262 17.55 4.23 -17.34
C ASP A 262 16.38 3.92 -16.41
N SER A 263 16.03 2.64 -16.26
CA SER A 263 15.02 2.19 -15.30
C SER A 263 15.41 2.50 -13.85
N THR A 264 16.64 2.16 -13.44
CA THR A 264 17.16 2.46 -12.10
C THR A 264 17.15 3.96 -11.80
N LEU A 265 17.58 4.78 -12.77
CA LEU A 265 17.58 6.24 -12.64
C LEU A 265 16.15 6.80 -12.58
N ALA A 266 15.23 6.30 -13.42
CA ALA A 266 13.83 6.71 -13.40
C ALA A 266 13.17 6.40 -12.05
N PHE A 267 13.50 5.27 -11.42
CA PHE A 267 12.99 4.94 -10.08
C PHE A 267 13.57 5.82 -8.97
N MET A 268 14.86 6.16 -9.03
CA MET A 268 15.45 7.12 -8.10
C MET A 268 14.77 8.49 -8.25
N ALA A 269 14.58 8.95 -9.49
CA ALA A 269 13.90 10.20 -9.80
C ALA A 269 12.45 10.20 -9.30
N GLN A 270 11.71 9.12 -9.53
CA GLN A 270 10.34 8.95 -9.03
C GLN A 270 10.27 9.08 -7.50
N SER A 271 11.18 8.43 -6.77
CA SER A 271 11.25 8.51 -5.31
C SER A 271 11.50 9.94 -4.83
N ILE A 272 12.40 10.67 -5.49
CA ILE A 272 12.71 12.07 -5.16
C ILE A 272 11.51 12.97 -5.46
N ILE A 273 10.91 12.85 -6.65
CA ILE A 273 9.76 13.67 -7.08
C ILE A 273 8.57 13.49 -6.14
N LEU A 274 8.28 12.24 -5.73
CA LEU A 274 7.23 11.94 -4.75
C LEU A 274 7.53 12.48 -3.35
N MET A 275 8.81 12.58 -2.99
CA MET A 275 9.24 13.01 -1.66
C MET A 275 9.17 14.53 -1.48
N ILE A 276 9.40 15.33 -2.53
CA ILE A 276 9.41 16.80 -2.48
C ILE A 276 8.13 17.41 -1.87
N PRO A 277 6.91 17.16 -2.40
CA PRO A 277 5.70 17.77 -1.84
C PRO A 277 5.44 17.31 -0.40
N ALA A 278 5.83 16.07 -0.08
CA ALA A 278 5.68 15.50 1.25
C ALA A 278 6.65 16.13 2.27
N LEU A 279 7.90 16.39 1.88
CA LEU A 279 8.88 17.10 2.71
C LEU A 279 8.42 18.53 2.97
N ILE A 280 8.00 19.27 1.93
CA ILE A 280 7.45 20.63 2.08
C ILE A 280 6.29 20.62 3.07
N GLY A 281 5.38 19.64 2.98
CA GLY A 281 4.24 19.52 3.90
C GLY A 281 4.61 19.13 5.33
N CYS A 282 5.69 18.38 5.51
CA CYS A 282 6.21 18.05 6.83
C CYS A 282 6.88 19.25 7.51
N LEU A 283 7.53 20.13 6.71
CA LEU A 283 8.27 21.31 7.18
C LEU A 283 7.38 22.54 7.38
N SER A 284 6.34 22.72 6.55
CA SER A 284 5.38 23.85 6.58
C SER A 284 4.44 23.89 7.80
N GLY A 285 4.79 23.20 8.88
CA GLY A 285 4.06 23.21 10.15
C GLY A 285 4.94 23.09 11.40
N ALA A 286 6.26 23.08 11.28
CA ALA A 286 7.18 22.90 12.41
C ALA A 286 7.16 24.06 13.43
N GLY A 287 6.56 25.22 13.09
CA GLY A 287 6.56 26.43 13.92
C GLY A 287 5.26 26.76 14.66
N ARG A 288 4.21 25.93 14.62
CA ARG A 288 2.97 26.21 15.38
C ARG A 288 2.60 25.05 16.30
N PRO A 289 2.70 25.20 17.64
CA PRO A 289 2.24 24.18 18.56
C PRO A 289 0.75 23.93 18.32
N VAL A 290 0.41 22.68 18.03
CA VAL A 290 -0.99 22.24 17.97
C VAL A 290 -1.44 22.06 19.41
N ILE A 291 -1.90 23.13 20.03
CA ILE A 291 -2.54 23.08 21.34
C ILE A 291 -3.84 22.30 21.16
N TYR A 292 -3.90 21.11 21.73
CA TYR A 292 -5.15 20.40 21.95
C TYR A 292 -5.95 21.21 22.98
N LEU A 293 -6.80 22.12 22.53
CA LEU A 293 -7.90 22.57 23.35
C LEU A 293 -8.98 21.49 23.22
N PRO A 294 -9.27 20.70 24.29
CA PRO A 294 -10.45 19.85 24.27
C PRO A 294 -11.65 20.74 23.98
N ASN A 295 -12.47 20.33 23.02
CA ASN A 295 -13.66 21.08 22.63
C ASN A 295 -14.58 21.21 23.84
N PRO A 296 -14.81 22.42 24.39
CA PRO A 296 -15.63 22.60 25.59
C PRO A 296 -17.09 22.21 25.35
N LYS A 297 -17.51 22.01 24.08
CA LYS A 297 -18.88 21.57 23.75
C LYS A 297 -19.14 20.07 23.93
N HIS A 298 -18.12 19.27 24.27
CA HIS A 298 -18.30 17.84 24.60
C HIS A 298 -18.01 17.49 26.06
N ALA A 299 -17.63 18.45 26.89
CA ALA A 299 -17.77 18.32 28.34
C ALA A 299 -19.22 18.62 28.67
N SER A 300 -20.10 17.61 28.58
CA SER A 300 -21.44 17.75 29.10
C SER A 300 -21.34 18.05 30.59
N LEU A 301 -21.98 19.15 31.00
CA LEU A 301 -22.12 19.58 32.40
C LEU A 301 -22.71 18.50 33.34
N HIS A 302 -23.14 17.35 32.79
CA HIS A 302 -23.59 16.19 33.54
C HIS A 302 -22.48 15.44 34.29
N GLU A 303 -21.20 15.55 33.90
CA GLU A 303 -20.11 14.93 34.67
C GLU A 303 -19.62 15.78 35.85
N ILE A 304 -19.91 17.09 35.85
CA ILE A 304 -19.43 18.00 36.91
C ILE A 304 -20.42 18.07 38.09
N PHE A 305 -21.72 17.82 37.87
CA PHE A 305 -22.75 17.88 38.92
C PHE A 305 -23.41 16.53 39.26
N GLY A 306 -22.90 15.41 38.75
CA GLY A 306 -23.46 14.07 39.01
C GLY A 306 -22.96 13.37 40.28
N LYS A 307 -22.22 14.04 41.15
CA LYS A 307 -21.75 13.52 42.45
C LYS A 307 -21.83 14.57 43.57
N MET A 308 -22.99 15.20 43.73
CA MET A 308 -23.43 15.78 45.00
C MET A 308 -24.83 15.28 45.31
#